data_AF-W9C8S4-F1
#
_entry.id   AF-W9C8S4-F1
#
_cell.length_a   1.000
_cell.length_b   1.000
_cell.length_c   1.000
_cell.angle_alpha   90.00
_cell.angle_beta   90.00
_cell.angle_gamma   90.00
#
_symmetry.space_group_name_H-M   'P 1'
#
loop_
_entity.id
_entity.type
_entity.pdbx_description
1 polymer ?
#
loop_
_entity_poly.entity_id
_entity_poly.type
_entity_poly.pdbx_seq_one_letter_code
_entity_poly.pdbx_strand_id
1 'polypeptide(L)'
;MLLFCAPNIVLDFLVRKVTGMPEEAAKVTTSFLRSKNGIWQALYLARDEMSTITEDKWDSEIWGVEHSELSPSSISPPKLLFYFGENDHWVASHTRDALIAARASSQSTPASSTSLVSINASNKPIMMIDKEGIDHGFCINHSEMMATKVNDWIEKIIGGHNEDAVWSADNVPR
;
A
#
# COMPACT_ATOMS: atom_id res chain seq x y z
N MET A 1 -1.48 -22.76 -27.65
CA MET A 1 -0.49 -23.84 -27.85
C MET A 1 0.48 -23.48 -28.99
N LEU A 2 1.15 -22.33 -28.92
CA LEU A 2 2.20 -21.92 -29.88
C LEU A 2 3.58 -21.86 -29.19
N LEU A 3 3.60 -21.51 -27.90
CA LEU A 3 4.82 -21.41 -27.08
C LEU A 3 5.46 -22.76 -26.75
N PHE A 4 4.69 -23.87 -26.82
CA PHE A 4 5.22 -25.21 -26.51
C PHE A 4 6.30 -25.66 -27.50
N CYS A 5 6.23 -25.20 -28.75
CA CYS A 5 7.16 -25.57 -29.82
C CYS A 5 8.48 -24.77 -29.77
N ALA A 6 8.52 -23.67 -29.03
CA ALA A 6 9.73 -22.84 -28.91
C ALA A 6 10.61 -23.32 -27.74
N PRO A 7 11.96 -23.41 -27.91
CA PRO A 7 12.88 -23.68 -26.81
C PRO A 7 12.83 -22.60 -25.73
N ASN A 8 12.97 -22.98 -24.45
CA ASN A 8 12.91 -22.03 -23.33
C ASN A 8 13.95 -20.92 -23.45
N ILE A 9 15.17 -21.21 -23.92
CA ILE A 9 16.24 -20.22 -24.10
C ILE A 9 15.78 -19.06 -25.01
N VAL A 10 15.04 -19.37 -26.07
CA VAL A 10 14.54 -18.34 -27.01
C VAL A 10 13.42 -17.53 -26.34
N LEU A 11 12.52 -18.19 -25.63
CA LEU A 11 11.42 -17.51 -24.94
C LEU A 11 11.91 -16.64 -23.78
N ASP A 12 12.83 -17.14 -22.94
CA ASP A 12 13.43 -16.39 -21.85
C ASP A 12 14.17 -15.16 -22.37
N PHE A 13 14.92 -15.31 -23.47
CA PHE A 13 15.56 -14.18 -24.14
C PHE A 13 14.54 -13.16 -24.63
N LEU A 14 13.50 -13.59 -25.34
CA LEU A 14 12.47 -12.70 -25.88
C LEU A 14 11.69 -11.99 -24.78
N VAL A 15 11.23 -12.73 -23.76
CA VAL A 15 10.52 -12.19 -22.60
C VAL A 15 11.40 -11.16 -21.92
N ARG A 16 12.64 -11.50 -21.57
CA ARG A 16 13.59 -10.55 -20.96
C ARG A 16 13.81 -9.30 -21.81
N LYS A 17 13.95 -9.46 -23.14
CA LYS A 17 14.18 -8.33 -24.05
C LYS A 17 12.96 -7.42 -24.18
N VAL A 18 11.76 -7.98 -24.21
CA VAL A 18 10.52 -7.22 -24.36
C VAL A 18 10.11 -6.57 -23.04
N THR A 19 10.20 -7.28 -21.91
CA THR A 19 9.73 -6.78 -20.61
C THR A 19 10.79 -6.00 -19.85
N GLY A 20 12.08 -6.13 -20.20
CA GLY A 20 13.19 -5.52 -19.45
C GLY A 20 13.42 -6.14 -18.07
N MET A 21 12.75 -7.27 -17.75
CA MET A 21 12.82 -7.90 -16.44
C MET A 21 14.22 -8.48 -16.13
N PRO A 22 14.62 -8.53 -14.85
CA PRO A 22 15.75 -9.34 -14.40
C PRO A 22 15.58 -10.81 -14.79
N GLU A 23 16.70 -11.55 -14.86
CA GLU A 23 16.72 -12.91 -15.39
C GLU A 23 15.73 -13.86 -14.68
N GLU A 24 15.70 -13.84 -13.35
CA GLU A 24 14.81 -14.71 -12.58
C GLU A 24 13.32 -14.38 -12.80
N ALA A 25 12.97 -13.08 -12.86
CA ALA A 25 11.61 -12.65 -13.16
C ALA A 25 11.18 -13.03 -14.60
N ALA A 26 12.11 -12.97 -15.57
CA ALA A 26 11.86 -13.41 -16.93
C ALA A 26 11.58 -14.92 -17.00
N LYS A 27 12.35 -15.75 -16.29
CA LYS A 27 12.13 -17.22 -16.23
C LYS A 27 10.76 -17.57 -15.64
N VAL A 28 10.36 -16.89 -14.56
CA VAL A 28 9.03 -17.07 -13.96
C VAL A 28 7.94 -16.68 -14.97
N THR A 29 8.09 -15.56 -15.65
CA THR A 29 7.14 -15.09 -16.67
C THR A 29 7.04 -16.06 -17.84
N THR A 30 8.17 -16.58 -18.35
CA THR A 30 8.17 -17.64 -19.38
C THR A 30 7.44 -18.89 -18.90
N SER A 31 7.69 -19.31 -17.65
CA SER A 31 7.03 -20.50 -17.07
C SER A 31 5.52 -20.31 -16.97
N PHE A 32 5.08 -19.12 -16.57
CA PHE A 32 3.67 -18.73 -16.56
C PHE A 32 3.06 -18.76 -17.98
N LEU A 33 3.73 -18.16 -18.96
CA LEU A 33 3.28 -18.14 -20.37
C LEU A 33 3.19 -19.55 -20.99
N ARG A 34 4.05 -20.47 -20.55
CA ARG A 34 4.02 -21.88 -20.99
C ARG A 34 3.01 -22.74 -20.24
N SER A 35 2.48 -22.27 -19.11
CA SER A 35 1.52 -23.04 -18.33
C SER A 35 0.27 -23.36 -19.17
N LYS A 36 -0.32 -24.54 -18.95
CA LYS A 36 -1.45 -25.03 -19.77
C LYS A 36 -2.64 -24.06 -19.75
N ASN A 37 -2.92 -23.49 -18.59
CA ASN A 37 -4.11 -22.68 -18.33
C ASN A 37 -3.81 -21.29 -17.72
N GLY A 38 -2.55 -20.92 -17.46
CA GLY A 38 -2.26 -19.70 -16.68
C GLY A 38 -2.75 -18.42 -17.35
N ILE A 39 -2.64 -18.32 -18.68
CA ILE A 39 -3.18 -17.16 -19.42
C ILE A 39 -4.71 -17.07 -19.25
N TRP A 40 -5.41 -18.20 -19.38
CA TRP A 40 -6.86 -18.24 -19.19
C TRP A 40 -7.23 -17.89 -17.75
N GLN A 41 -6.54 -18.46 -16.76
CA GLN A 41 -6.74 -18.15 -15.35
C GLN A 41 -6.53 -16.65 -15.06
N ALA A 42 -5.47 -16.05 -15.57
CA ALA A 42 -5.23 -14.62 -15.41
C ALA A 42 -6.32 -13.76 -16.06
N LEU A 43 -6.84 -14.15 -17.24
CA LEU A 43 -7.97 -13.46 -17.86
C LEU A 43 -9.26 -13.60 -17.05
N TYR A 44 -9.50 -14.77 -16.46
CA TYR A 44 -10.66 -14.98 -15.58
C TYR A 44 -10.55 -14.15 -14.31
N LEU A 45 -9.38 -14.12 -13.67
CA LEU A 45 -9.11 -13.28 -12.50
C LEU A 45 -9.27 -11.80 -12.84
N ALA A 46 -8.67 -11.32 -13.94
CA ALA A 46 -8.82 -9.93 -14.36
C ALA A 46 -10.29 -9.55 -14.65
N ARG A 47 -11.07 -10.46 -15.26
CA ARG A 47 -12.50 -10.26 -15.46
C ARG A 47 -13.26 -10.18 -14.14
N ASP A 48 -12.97 -11.08 -13.21
CA ASP A 48 -13.60 -11.11 -11.89
C ASP A 48 -13.28 -9.84 -11.10
N GLU A 49 -12.02 -9.42 -11.08
CA GLU A 49 -11.56 -8.17 -10.48
C GLU A 49 -12.32 -6.96 -11.04
N MET A 50 -12.45 -6.84 -12.37
CA MET A 50 -13.23 -5.76 -12.99
C MET A 50 -14.72 -5.77 -12.61
N SER A 51 -15.27 -6.92 -12.21
CA SER A 51 -16.66 -7.02 -11.76
C SER A 51 -16.84 -6.80 -10.26
N THR A 52 -15.82 -7.10 -9.46
CA THR A 52 -15.89 -7.14 -7.99
C THR A 52 -15.29 -5.89 -7.35
N ILE A 53 -14.15 -5.41 -7.88
CA ILE A 53 -13.40 -4.24 -7.41
C ILE A 53 -13.87 -3.03 -8.21
N THR A 54 -14.96 -2.42 -7.74
CA THR A 54 -15.60 -1.28 -8.39
C THR A 54 -15.62 -0.08 -7.46
N GLU A 55 -16.74 0.14 -6.79
CA GLU A 55 -16.95 1.30 -5.92
C GLU A 55 -16.51 1.00 -4.49
N ASP A 56 -16.18 2.06 -3.75
CA ASP A 56 -15.87 2.01 -2.33
C ASP A 56 -17.08 1.47 -1.55
N LYS A 57 -16.89 0.32 -0.90
CA LYS A 57 -17.91 -0.37 -0.07
C LYS A 57 -17.61 -0.24 1.43
N TRP A 58 -16.56 0.49 1.82
CA TRP A 58 -16.16 0.58 3.21
C TRP A 58 -16.89 1.73 3.91
N ASP A 59 -17.42 1.41 5.09
CA ASP A 59 -18.21 2.33 5.90
C ASP A 59 -17.32 3.26 6.74
N SER A 60 -17.96 4.24 7.38
CA SER A 60 -17.35 5.18 8.32
C SER A 60 -16.65 4.51 9.52
N GLU A 61 -16.97 3.25 9.82
CA GLU A 61 -16.26 2.46 10.83
C GLU A 61 -14.80 2.21 10.42
N ILE A 62 -14.55 1.97 9.14
CA ILE A 62 -13.20 1.71 8.61
C ILE A 62 -12.52 3.03 8.21
N TRP A 63 -13.22 3.89 7.47
CA TRP A 63 -12.68 5.20 7.06
C TRP A 63 -12.56 6.21 8.20
N GLY A 64 -13.16 5.92 9.36
CA GLY A 64 -13.21 6.82 10.50
C GLY A 64 -14.06 8.08 10.26
N VAL A 65 -14.47 8.70 11.37
CA VAL A 65 -15.26 9.95 11.39
C VAL A 65 -14.63 10.96 12.34
N GLU A 66 -14.78 12.25 12.03
CA GLU A 66 -14.27 13.34 12.88
C GLU A 66 -15.01 13.43 14.22
N HIS A 67 -16.27 13.00 14.26
CA HIS A 67 -17.09 12.97 15.47
C HIS A 67 -17.66 11.57 15.65
N SER A 68 -16.93 10.71 16.34
CA SER A 68 -17.45 9.41 16.78
C SER A 68 -18.22 9.60 18.06
N GLU A 69 -19.38 10.26 18.00
CA GLU A 69 -20.33 10.16 19.11
C GLU A 69 -20.98 8.77 19.02
N LEU A 70 -20.50 7.87 19.88
CA LEU A 70 -21.22 6.69 20.35
C LEU A 70 -21.47 5.61 19.27
N SER A 71 -20.40 4.93 18.82
CA SER A 71 -20.56 3.58 18.29
C SER A 71 -20.75 2.59 19.46
N PRO A 72 -21.74 1.69 19.43
CA PRO A 72 -22.06 0.80 20.56
C PRO A 72 -21.03 -0.33 20.79
N SER A 73 -20.03 -0.47 19.92
CA SER A 73 -18.85 -1.31 20.13
C SER A 73 -17.72 -0.47 20.71
N SER A 74 -17.16 -0.91 21.84
CA SER A 74 -16.05 -0.25 22.56
C SER A 74 -14.70 -0.29 21.83
N ILE A 75 -14.69 -0.41 20.50
CA ILE A 75 -13.49 -0.59 19.68
C ILE A 75 -13.24 0.73 18.95
N SER A 76 -12.09 1.34 19.21
CA SER A 76 -11.65 2.50 18.44
C SER A 76 -11.43 2.12 16.97
N PRO A 77 -11.87 2.94 16.00
CA PRO A 77 -11.64 2.67 14.59
C PRO A 77 -10.13 2.56 14.30
N PRO A 78 -9.73 1.75 13.29
CA PRO A 78 -8.34 1.56 12.96
C PRO A 78 -7.68 2.89 12.54
N LYS A 79 -6.43 3.11 12.96
CA LYS A 79 -5.63 4.21 12.43
C LYS A 79 -5.09 3.82 11.06
N LEU A 80 -5.58 4.49 10.02
CA LEU A 80 -5.20 4.24 8.64
C LEU A 80 -4.18 5.27 8.15
N LEU A 81 -3.14 4.78 7.48
CA LEU A 81 -2.13 5.59 6.82
C LEU A 81 -1.94 5.09 5.39
N PHE A 82 -2.11 5.98 4.41
CA PHE A 82 -1.91 5.71 3.00
C PHE A 82 -0.71 6.51 2.50
N TYR A 83 0.22 5.82 1.83
CA TYR A 83 1.38 6.40 1.20
C TYR A 83 1.31 6.12 -0.30
N PHE A 84 1.18 7.18 -1.10
CA PHE A 84 1.08 7.09 -2.56
C PHE A 84 2.36 7.55 -3.21
N GLY A 85 2.83 6.87 -4.25
CA GLY A 85 3.86 7.44 -5.12
C GLY A 85 3.32 8.68 -5.85
N GLU A 86 4.16 9.70 -6.06
CA GLU A 86 3.73 10.87 -6.86
C GLU A 86 3.41 10.47 -8.30
N ASN A 87 4.27 9.63 -8.90
CA ASN A 87 4.21 9.19 -10.28
C ASN A 87 4.35 7.67 -10.40
N ASP A 88 3.64 6.90 -9.58
CA ASP A 88 3.77 5.44 -9.60
C ASP A 88 3.08 4.77 -10.81
N HIS A 89 2.13 5.44 -11.45
CA HIS A 89 1.29 4.97 -12.58
C HIS A 89 0.43 3.72 -12.30
N TRP A 90 0.44 3.20 -11.08
CA TRP A 90 -0.43 2.10 -10.65
C TRP A 90 -1.74 2.62 -10.08
N VAL A 91 -1.71 3.76 -9.38
CA VAL A 91 -2.90 4.52 -9.03
C VAL A 91 -2.95 5.76 -9.90
N ALA A 92 -4.00 5.92 -10.70
CA ALA A 92 -4.17 7.12 -11.51
C ALA A 92 -4.24 8.36 -10.61
N SER A 93 -3.48 9.41 -10.95
CA SER A 93 -3.33 10.58 -10.08
C SER A 93 -4.67 11.22 -9.72
N HIS A 94 -5.60 11.32 -10.67
CA HIS A 94 -6.94 11.85 -10.41
C HIS A 94 -7.75 11.00 -9.43
N THR A 95 -7.62 9.66 -9.47
CA THR A 95 -8.27 8.75 -8.54
C THR A 95 -7.70 8.90 -7.14
N ARG A 96 -6.36 8.97 -7.02
CA ARG A 96 -5.67 9.25 -5.76
C ARG A 96 -6.15 10.59 -5.17
N ASP A 97 -6.12 11.64 -5.98
CA ASP A 97 -6.43 13.00 -5.52
C ASP A 97 -7.91 13.12 -5.10
N ALA A 98 -8.83 12.44 -5.81
CA ALA A 98 -10.23 12.33 -5.42
C ALA A 98 -10.42 11.57 -4.09
N LEU A 99 -9.67 10.48 -3.88
CA LEU A 99 -9.71 9.72 -2.63
C LEU A 99 -9.18 10.54 -1.45
N ILE A 100 -8.05 11.24 -1.63
CA ILE A 100 -7.49 12.16 -0.63
C ILE A 100 -8.52 13.24 -0.29
N ALA A 101 -9.12 13.89 -1.28
CA ALA A 101 -10.13 14.93 -1.05
C ALA A 101 -11.36 14.41 -0.30
N ALA A 102 -11.78 13.16 -0.57
CA ALA A 102 -12.96 12.57 0.06
C ALA A 102 -12.71 12.05 1.49
N ARG A 103 -11.50 11.55 1.78
CA ARG A 103 -11.24 10.70 2.96
C ARG A 103 -10.09 11.14 3.85
N ALA A 104 -9.14 11.93 3.35
CA ALA A 104 -8.00 12.32 4.16
C ALA A 104 -8.43 13.19 5.35
N SER A 105 -7.67 13.09 6.44
CA SER A 105 -7.78 14.04 7.54
C SER A 105 -7.44 15.45 7.03
N SER A 106 -8.03 16.47 7.66
CA SER A 106 -7.81 17.89 7.33
C SER A 106 -6.35 18.36 7.51
N GLN A 107 -5.47 17.48 7.97
CA GLN A 107 -4.05 17.71 8.17
C GLN A 107 -3.20 16.89 7.17
N SER A 108 -3.64 16.85 5.91
CA SER A 108 -2.87 16.24 4.81
C SER A 108 -1.58 17.05 4.57
N THR A 109 -0.50 16.68 5.26
CA THR A 109 0.82 17.28 5.08
C THR A 109 1.50 16.71 3.83
N PRO A 110 2.16 17.55 3.01
CA PRO A 110 3.10 17.07 2.00
C PRO A 110 4.18 16.20 2.69
N ALA A 111 4.49 15.03 2.11
CA ALA A 111 5.51 14.11 2.62
C ALA A 111 6.92 14.64 2.35
N SER A 112 7.26 15.80 2.92
CA SER A 112 8.64 16.20 3.06
C SER A 112 9.17 15.49 4.31
N SER A 113 10.35 14.89 4.20
CA SER A 113 11.04 13.98 5.13
C SER A 113 11.27 14.44 6.58
N THR A 114 10.60 15.51 7.04
CA THR A 114 10.71 16.04 8.40
C THR A 114 9.40 16.65 8.91
N SER A 115 8.30 16.54 8.16
CA SER A 115 7.00 17.04 8.61
C SER A 115 6.45 16.14 9.72
N LEU A 116 6.29 16.73 10.89
CA LEU A 116 5.66 16.15 12.08
C LEU A 116 4.29 15.59 11.70
N VAL A 117 4.21 14.27 11.49
CA VAL A 117 2.94 13.53 11.45
C VAL A 117 2.36 13.63 12.86
N SER A 118 1.52 14.64 13.10
CA SER A 118 0.75 14.76 14.34
C SER A 118 -0.48 13.89 14.19
N ILE A 119 -0.46 12.72 14.82
CA ILE A 119 -1.61 11.81 14.88
C ILE A 119 -2.59 12.33 15.94
N ASN A 120 -3.09 13.56 15.79
CA ASN A 120 -3.96 14.15 16.81
C ASN A 120 -5.44 14.20 16.38
N ALA A 121 -6.30 13.73 17.29
CA ALA A 121 -7.77 13.78 17.41
C ALA A 121 -8.66 13.22 16.28
N SER A 122 -8.22 13.20 15.02
CA SER A 122 -9.06 12.69 13.92
C SER A 122 -8.96 11.17 13.79
N ASN A 123 -10.10 10.52 13.52
CA ASN A 123 -10.12 9.11 13.10
C ASN A 123 -10.03 8.95 11.58
N LYS A 124 -9.98 10.04 10.81
CA LYS A 124 -9.80 9.96 9.36
C LYS A 124 -8.37 9.53 8.99
N PRO A 125 -8.18 8.83 7.86
CA PRO A 125 -6.89 8.40 7.37
C PRO A 125 -5.90 9.55 7.17
N ILE A 126 -4.65 9.28 7.48
CA ILE A 126 -3.54 10.11 7.06
C ILE A 126 -3.16 9.67 5.65
N MET A 127 -3.22 10.57 4.67
CA MET A 127 -2.87 10.24 3.28
C MET A 127 -1.74 11.15 2.80
N MET A 128 -0.68 10.54 2.28
CA MET A 128 0.57 11.19 1.91
C MET A 128 0.95 10.88 0.46
N ILE A 129 1.57 11.85 -0.20
CA ILE A 129 2.14 11.68 -1.55
C ILE A 129 3.66 11.79 -1.42
N ASP A 130 4.35 10.72 -1.78
CA ASP A 130 5.81 10.63 -1.87
C ASP A 130 6.38 11.73 -2.75
N LYS A 131 7.42 12.42 -2.29
CA LYS A 131 8.19 13.37 -3.11
C LYS A 131 9.65 12.94 -3.28
N GLU A 132 10.01 11.77 -2.76
CA GLU A 132 11.38 11.27 -2.74
C GLU A 132 11.69 10.34 -3.94
N GLY A 133 10.68 10.02 -4.76
CA GLY A 133 10.86 9.25 -5.98
C GLY A 133 10.80 7.73 -5.76
N ILE A 134 10.13 7.29 -4.70
CA ILE A 134 9.89 5.87 -4.40
C ILE A 134 8.96 5.30 -5.47
N ASP A 135 9.43 4.28 -6.18
CA ASP A 135 8.69 3.58 -7.21
C ASP A 135 7.62 2.62 -6.65
N HIS A 136 6.67 2.22 -7.49
CA HIS A 136 5.66 1.22 -7.11
C HIS A 136 6.32 -0.09 -6.62
N GLY A 137 7.39 -0.49 -7.30
CA GLY A 137 8.21 -1.65 -6.96
C GLY A 137 9.19 -1.37 -5.81
N PHE A 138 8.81 -0.58 -4.81
CA PHE A 138 9.72 -0.15 -3.73
C PHE A 138 10.41 -1.32 -3.04
N CYS A 139 9.77 -2.50 -3.00
CA CYS A 139 10.36 -3.70 -2.41
C CYS A 139 11.61 -4.19 -3.14
N ILE A 140 11.86 -3.75 -4.37
CA ILE A 140 13.02 -4.13 -5.18
C ILE A 140 14.24 -3.26 -4.84
N ASN A 141 14.07 -1.93 -4.83
CA ASN A 141 15.20 -0.98 -4.71
C ASN A 141 15.10 0.01 -3.53
N HIS A 142 13.93 0.18 -2.93
CA HIS A 142 13.64 1.21 -1.90
C HIS A 142 13.12 0.60 -0.59
N SER A 143 13.36 -0.70 -0.36
CA SER A 143 12.78 -1.45 0.77
C SER A 143 13.26 -0.95 2.12
N GLU A 144 14.55 -0.61 2.25
CA GLU A 144 15.13 -0.07 3.48
C GLU A 144 14.54 1.31 3.82
N MET A 145 14.46 2.20 2.83
CA MET A 145 13.85 3.53 3.00
C MET A 145 12.38 3.44 3.44
N MET A 146 11.61 2.55 2.81
CA MET A 146 10.22 2.32 3.20
C MET A 146 10.12 1.73 4.62
N ALA A 147 11.02 0.80 4.99
CA ALA A 147 11.05 0.21 6.32
C ALA A 147 11.32 1.26 7.41
N THR A 148 12.25 2.20 7.18
CA THR A 148 12.50 3.32 8.10
C THR A 148 11.26 4.18 8.28
N LYS A 149 10.59 4.56 7.19
CA LYS A 149 9.35 5.35 7.25
C LYS A 149 8.26 4.62 8.02
N VAL A 150 8.06 3.33 7.74
CA VAL A 150 7.06 2.50 8.43
C VAL A 150 7.37 2.37 9.92
N ASN A 151 8.64 2.21 10.30
CA ASN A 151 9.04 2.17 11.71
C ASN A 151 8.62 3.47 12.43
N ASP A 152 8.95 4.63 11.85
CA ASP A 152 8.58 5.92 12.42
C ASP A 152 7.06 6.10 12.55
N TRP A 153 6.28 5.59 11.60
CA TRP A 153 4.83 5.65 11.67
C TRP A 153 4.26 4.75 12.76
N ILE A 154 4.77 3.52 12.89
CA ILE A 154 4.36 2.58 13.93
C ILE A 154 4.69 3.14 15.31
N GLU A 155 5.91 3.67 15.51
CA GLU A 155 6.31 4.30 16.76
C GLU A 155 5.40 5.47 17.14
N LYS A 156 4.93 6.26 16.17
CA LYS A 156 3.96 7.34 16.41
C LYS A 156 2.57 6.84 16.75
N ILE A 157 2.10 5.79 16.07
CA ILE A 157 0.78 5.19 16.34
C ILE A 157 0.74 4.56 17.73
N ILE A 158 1.79 3.84 18.12
CA ILE A 158 1.91 3.20 19.43
C ILE A 158 2.26 4.22 20.51
N GLY A 159 3.20 5.13 20.23
CA GLY A 159 3.65 6.17 21.16
C GLY A 159 2.57 7.19 21.49
N GLY A 160 1.73 7.56 20.51
CA GLY A 160 0.53 8.38 20.75
C GLY A 160 -0.55 7.67 21.59
N HIS A 161 -0.46 6.35 21.75
CA HIS A 161 -1.27 5.57 22.69
C HIS A 161 -0.73 5.60 24.13
N ASN A 162 0.55 5.98 24.31
CA ASN A 162 1.25 5.99 25.59
C ASN A 162 1.29 7.36 26.28
N GLU A 163 0.89 8.46 25.62
CA GLU A 163 0.72 9.75 26.33
C GLU A 163 -0.43 9.71 27.35
N ASP A 164 -1.32 8.71 27.27
CA ASP A 164 -2.33 8.39 28.28
C ASP A 164 -1.84 7.35 29.33
N ALA A 165 -0.63 6.81 29.18
CA ALA A 165 -0.03 5.86 30.12
C ALA A 165 1.11 6.55 30.89
N VAL A 166 0.79 7.07 32.08
CA VAL A 166 1.78 7.51 33.05
C VAL A 166 2.73 6.34 33.37
N TRP A 167 3.96 6.41 32.85
CA TRP A 167 5.05 5.52 33.25
C TRP A 167 5.47 5.88 34.68
N SER A 168 4.97 5.13 35.68
CA SER A 168 5.54 5.16 37.02
C SER A 168 6.74 4.22 37.07
N ALA A 169 7.93 4.75 37.37
CA ALA A 169 9.21 4.04 37.34
C ALA A 169 9.40 2.97 38.45
N ASP A 170 8.34 2.58 39.15
CA ASP A 170 8.43 1.77 40.38
C ASP A 170 8.22 0.26 40.18
N ASN A 171 8.07 -0.25 38.94
CA ASN A 171 7.71 -1.65 38.73
C ASN A 171 8.68 -2.43 37.83
N VAL A 172 9.94 -2.51 38.25
CA VAL A 172 10.85 -3.56 37.80
C VAL A 172 10.91 -4.65 38.89
N PRO A 173 10.41 -5.87 38.64
CA PRO A 173 10.65 -6.99 39.54
C PRO A 173 12.16 -7.29 39.56
N ARG A 174 12.73 -7.40 40.75
CA ARG A 174 14.13 -7.80 40.97
C ARG A 174 14.39 -9.22 40.48
#